data_AF-A0A3M1C422-F1
#
_entry.id   AF-A0A3M1C422-F1
#
_cell.length_a   1.000
_cell.length_b   1.000
_cell.length_c   1.000
_cell.angle_alpha   90.00
_cell.angle_beta   90.00
_cell.angle_gamma   90.00
#
_symmetry.space_group_name_H-M   'P 1'
#
loop_
_entity.id
_entity.type
_entity.pdbx_description
1 polymer ?
#
loop_
_entity_poly.entity_id
_entity_poly.type
_entity_poly.pdbx_seq_one_letter_code
_entity_poly.pdbx_strand_id
1 'polypeptide(L)'
;MRFLSAFFLIIGAAIQVQGRLQVLDLKSQEPIQGAQVLIGYGKDNPFQGNVFQTDEDGFILPVSMWQEPLPVTVEAQGYTRATYWAITQDAAKVYLSRKPLETPYVIKGKTTSYGRLRRDGKIDFGLVLPALSREQMIRFNISTIMSPDFDTIRVIGRRFLIPSNISLPQQTESYILPLRFNKPSFRLSLNDSDIYTI
;
A
#
# COMPACT_ATOMS: atom_id res chain seq x y z
N MET A 1 -62.58 -20.27 40.42
CA MET A 1 -61.76 -19.87 39.26
C MET A 1 -60.35 -19.61 39.73
N ARG A 2 -59.40 -20.51 39.43
CA ARG A 2 -57.98 -20.35 39.72
C ARG A 2 -57.22 -20.57 38.42
N PHE A 3 -56.54 -19.52 37.95
CA PHE A 3 -55.65 -19.54 36.79
C PHE A 3 -54.35 -20.24 37.17
N LEU A 4 -53.94 -21.25 36.39
CA LEU A 4 -52.58 -21.78 36.41
C LEU A 4 -51.86 -21.24 35.17
N SER A 5 -50.97 -20.28 35.36
CA SER A 5 -50.04 -19.81 34.33
C SER A 5 -48.82 -20.73 34.32
N ALA A 6 -48.65 -21.50 33.25
CA ALA A 6 -47.43 -22.26 33.00
C ALA A 6 -46.38 -21.32 32.37
N PHE A 7 -45.25 -21.17 33.06
CA PHE A 7 -44.10 -20.42 32.58
C PHE A 7 -43.18 -21.40 31.83
N PHE A 8 -43.14 -21.31 30.49
CA PHE A 8 -42.20 -22.08 29.67
C PHE A 8 -40.86 -21.34 29.65
N LEU A 9 -39.85 -21.92 30.30
CA LEU A 9 -38.47 -21.44 30.23
C LEU A 9 -37.83 -22.03 28.97
N ILE A 10 -37.65 -21.22 27.92
CA ILE A 10 -36.86 -21.60 26.75
C ILE A 10 -35.40 -21.26 27.07
N ILE A 11 -34.60 -22.28 27.36
CA ILE A 11 -33.14 -22.15 27.44
C ILE A 11 -32.62 -22.06 26.00
N GLY A 12 -32.39 -20.84 25.53
CA GLY A 12 -31.64 -20.61 24.30
C GLY A 12 -30.18 -20.99 24.51
N ALA A 13 -29.75 -22.13 23.97
CA ALA A 13 -28.33 -22.45 23.88
C ALA A 13 -27.67 -21.42 22.95
N ALA A 14 -26.87 -20.51 23.51
CA ALA A 14 -25.98 -19.68 22.73
C ALA A 14 -24.93 -20.60 22.09
N ILE A 15 -25.04 -20.83 20.78
CA ILE A 15 -23.96 -21.44 20.01
C ILE A 15 -22.83 -20.42 20.02
N GLN A 16 -21.81 -20.65 20.85
CA GLN A 16 -20.53 -19.96 20.69
C GLN A 16 -20.00 -20.34 19.31
N VAL A 17 -20.08 -19.41 18.36
CA VAL A 17 -19.36 -19.52 17.10
C VAL A 17 -17.88 -19.44 17.49
N GLN A 18 -17.21 -20.60 17.50
CA GLN A 18 -15.77 -20.66 17.69
C GLN A 18 -15.10 -19.70 16.70
N GLY A 19 -14.10 -18.96 17.19
CA GLY A 19 -13.41 -17.93 16.44
C GLY A 19 -13.03 -18.40 15.04
N ARG A 20 -13.36 -17.58 14.04
CA ARG A 20 -12.98 -17.78 12.65
C ARG A 20 -11.95 -16.74 12.29
N LEU A 21 -10.82 -17.18 11.77
CA LEU A 21 -9.79 -16.31 11.25
C LEU A 21 -10.31 -15.63 9.97
N GLN A 22 -10.22 -14.30 9.92
CA GLN A 22 -10.52 -13.51 8.73
C GLN A 22 -9.22 -12.99 8.08
N VAL A 23 -9.16 -13.03 6.76
CA VAL A 23 -8.06 -12.47 5.95
C VAL A 23 -8.55 -11.21 5.25
N LEU A 24 -7.86 -10.09 5.49
CA LEU A 24 -8.21 -8.77 4.96
C LEU A 24 -7.06 -8.13 4.18
N ASP A 25 -7.39 -7.23 3.26
CA ASP A 25 -6.41 -6.31 2.69
C ASP A 25 -5.94 -5.33 3.78
N LEU A 26 -4.63 -5.15 3.92
CA LEU A 26 -4.05 -4.28 4.95
C LEU A 26 -4.52 -2.82 4.84
N LYS A 27 -4.76 -2.33 3.63
CA LYS A 27 -5.12 -0.95 3.36
C LYS A 27 -6.63 -0.74 3.26
N SER A 28 -7.30 -1.46 2.35
CA SER A 28 -8.74 -1.27 2.14
C SER A 28 -9.57 -1.88 3.26
N GLN A 29 -9.00 -2.78 4.06
CA GLN A 29 -9.70 -3.59 5.07
C GLN A 29 -10.82 -4.47 4.48
N GLU A 30 -10.87 -4.61 3.15
CA GLU A 30 -11.81 -5.47 2.47
C GLU A 30 -11.41 -6.95 2.64
N PRO A 31 -12.38 -7.87 2.68
CA PRO A 31 -12.11 -9.29 2.75
C PRO A 31 -11.41 -9.80 1.49
N ILE A 32 -10.49 -10.74 1.67
CA ILE A 32 -9.80 -11.40 0.56
C ILE A 32 -10.40 -12.79 0.36
N GLN A 33 -11.18 -12.96 -0.70
CA GLN A 33 -11.73 -14.24 -1.12
C GLN A 33 -10.66 -15.14 -1.74
N GLY A 34 -10.73 -16.46 -1.47
CA GLY A 34 -9.87 -17.46 -2.10
C GLY A 34 -8.40 -17.41 -1.65
N ALA A 35 -8.09 -16.70 -0.58
CA ALA A 35 -6.77 -16.73 0.05
C ALA A 35 -6.50 -18.12 0.62
N GLN A 36 -5.32 -18.66 0.36
CA GLN A 36 -4.86 -19.91 0.96
C GLN A 36 -4.27 -19.64 2.34
N VAL A 37 -4.77 -20.35 3.34
CA VAL A 37 -4.34 -20.24 4.74
C VAL A 37 -3.76 -21.57 5.19
N LEU A 38 -2.48 -21.58 5.57
CA LEU A 38 -1.78 -22.71 6.18
C LEU A 38 -1.65 -22.46 7.68
N ILE A 39 -2.20 -23.36 8.49
CA ILE A 39 -2.09 -23.32 9.96
C ILE A 39 -1.05 -24.35 10.42
N GLY A 40 0.10 -23.88 10.89
CA GLY A 40 1.20 -24.72 11.36
C GLY A 40 2.48 -24.56 10.54
N TYR A 41 3.37 -25.53 10.68
CA TYR A 41 4.75 -25.45 10.19
C TYR A 41 4.92 -25.90 8.75
N GLY A 42 3.94 -26.59 8.19
CA GLY A 42 3.96 -27.12 6.84
C GLY A 42 2.67 -27.85 6.52
N LYS A 43 2.48 -28.23 5.25
CA LYS A 43 1.31 -29.01 4.85
C LYS A 43 1.22 -30.29 5.68
N ASP A 44 0.03 -30.54 6.22
CA ASP A 44 -0.29 -31.67 7.09
C ASP A 44 0.49 -31.72 8.43
N ASN A 45 1.02 -30.57 8.88
CA ASN A 45 1.77 -30.42 10.13
C ASN A 45 1.37 -29.12 10.87
N PRO A 46 0.80 -29.18 12.09
CA PRO A 46 0.80 -30.34 13.01
C PRO A 46 -0.40 -31.30 12.85
N PHE A 47 -1.34 -31.01 11.97
CA PHE A 47 -2.50 -31.86 11.72
C PHE A 47 -2.81 -31.97 10.24
N GLN A 48 -3.44 -33.08 9.84
CA GLN A 48 -3.82 -33.34 8.47
C GLN A 48 -4.89 -32.34 7.98
N GLY A 49 -4.74 -31.85 6.75
CA GLY A 49 -5.71 -30.91 6.16
C GLY A 49 -5.62 -29.50 6.73
N ASN A 50 -4.43 -29.05 7.15
CA ASN A 50 -4.22 -27.72 7.71
C ASN A 50 -4.10 -26.57 6.69
N VAL A 51 -4.53 -26.82 5.45
CA VAL A 51 -4.56 -25.83 4.37
C VAL A 51 -6.01 -25.54 4.03
N PHE A 52 -6.40 -24.29 4.19
CA PHE A 52 -7.77 -23.81 3.99
C PHE A 52 -7.80 -22.75 2.91
N GLN A 53 -9.01 -22.45 2.42
CA GLN A 53 -9.28 -21.31 1.54
C GLN A 53 -10.33 -20.42 2.19
N THR A 54 -10.21 -19.11 1.98
CA THR A 54 -11.20 -18.15 2.47
C THR A 54 -12.43 -18.06 1.57
N ASP A 55 -13.59 -17.83 2.18
CA ASP A 55 -14.87 -17.57 1.52
C ASP A 55 -14.97 -16.11 1.00
N GLU A 56 -16.15 -15.72 0.50
CA GLU A 56 -16.45 -14.37 -0.01
C GLU A 56 -16.25 -13.27 1.06
N ASP A 57 -16.45 -13.60 2.33
CA ASP A 57 -16.28 -12.70 3.47
C ASP A 57 -14.86 -12.76 4.06
N GLY A 58 -13.95 -13.50 3.42
CA GLY A 58 -12.55 -13.62 3.80
C GLY A 58 -12.32 -14.54 5.00
N PHE A 59 -13.30 -15.33 5.42
CA PHE A 59 -13.17 -16.25 6.54
C PHE A 59 -12.74 -17.64 6.09
N ILE A 60 -11.97 -18.31 6.95
CA ILE A 60 -11.83 -19.77 6.86
C ILE A 60 -12.94 -20.46 7.67
N LEU A 61 -13.24 -21.70 7.29
CA LEU A 61 -14.11 -22.57 8.09
C LEU A 61 -13.49 -22.80 9.49
N PRO A 62 -14.30 -22.91 10.55
CA PRO A 62 -13.81 -23.24 11.89
C PRO A 62 -12.98 -24.53 11.90
N VAL A 63 -11.84 -24.50 12.60
CA VAL A 63 -10.90 -25.62 12.66
C VAL A 63 -10.82 -26.16 14.08
N SER A 64 -11.52 -27.26 14.37
CA SER A 64 -11.55 -27.86 15.72
C SER A 64 -10.22 -28.46 16.18
N MET A 65 -9.32 -28.77 15.24
CA MET A 65 -7.98 -29.31 15.53
C MET A 65 -6.95 -28.23 15.92
N TRP A 66 -7.30 -26.95 15.77
CA TRP A 66 -6.41 -25.84 16.11
C TRP A 66 -6.64 -25.38 17.56
N GLN A 67 -5.99 -26.05 18.51
CA GLN A 67 -6.21 -25.80 19.94
C GLN A 67 -5.11 -24.94 20.60
N GLU A 68 -3.96 -24.82 19.95
CA GLU A 68 -2.79 -24.10 20.48
C GLU A 68 -2.40 -22.93 19.57
N PRO A 69 -1.68 -21.91 20.10
CA PRO A 69 -1.10 -20.86 19.28
C PRO A 69 -0.14 -21.44 18.23
N LEU A 70 -0.44 -21.27 16.95
CA LEU A 70 0.35 -21.80 15.84
C LEU A 70 0.70 -20.68 14.85
N PRO A 71 1.78 -20.85 14.06
CA PRO A 71 2.01 -19.97 12.93
C PRO A 71 0.91 -20.12 11.88
N VAL A 72 0.49 -19.00 11.30
CA VAL A 72 -0.51 -18.95 10.22
C VAL A 72 0.13 -18.27 9.03
N THR A 73 0.34 -19.02 7.96
CA THR A 73 0.85 -18.50 6.70
C THR A 73 -0.30 -18.28 5.73
N VAL A 74 -0.42 -17.07 5.20
CA VAL A 74 -1.48 -16.71 4.26
C VAL A 74 -0.89 -16.25 2.95
N GLU A 75 -1.50 -16.71 1.85
CA GLU A 75 -1.14 -16.34 0.49
C GLU A 75 -2.40 -16.09 -0.34
N ALA A 76 -2.34 -15.07 -1.19
CA ALA A 76 -3.38 -14.81 -2.18
C ALA A 76 -2.74 -14.23 -3.44
N GLN A 77 -3.40 -14.44 -4.59
CA GLN A 77 -2.94 -13.87 -5.86
C GLN A 77 -2.95 -12.34 -5.78
N GLY A 78 -1.83 -11.71 -6.18
CA GLY A 78 -1.67 -10.25 -6.09
C GLY A 78 -1.23 -9.74 -4.71
N TYR A 79 -0.98 -10.62 -3.73
CA TYR A 79 -0.55 -10.25 -2.39
C TYR A 79 0.78 -10.89 -1.99
N THR A 80 1.52 -10.21 -1.11
CA THR A 80 2.75 -10.73 -0.51
C THR A 80 2.39 -11.79 0.52
N ARG A 81 2.94 -13.00 0.39
CA ARG A 81 2.77 -14.08 1.37
C ARG A 81 3.28 -13.59 2.74
N ALA A 82 2.47 -13.80 3.79
CA ALA A 82 2.82 -13.41 5.14
C ALA A 82 2.64 -14.59 6.10
N THR A 83 3.50 -14.67 7.12
CA THR A 83 3.38 -15.64 8.22
C THR A 83 3.23 -14.89 9.54
N TYR A 84 2.14 -15.17 10.23
CA TYR A 84 1.81 -14.63 11.53
C TYR A 84 2.10 -15.66 12.60
N TRP A 85 2.88 -15.30 13.63
CA TRP A 85 3.32 -16.24 14.65
C TRP A 85 2.36 -16.26 15.85
N ALA A 86 2.21 -17.42 16.48
CA ALA A 86 1.43 -17.61 17.71
C ALA A 86 -0.03 -17.11 17.62
N ILE A 87 -0.68 -17.39 16.49
CA ILE A 87 -2.09 -17.09 16.27
C ILE A 87 -2.94 -18.21 16.87
N THR A 88 -4.02 -17.84 17.55
CA THR A 88 -5.00 -18.78 18.11
C THR A 88 -6.26 -18.83 17.26
N GLN A 89 -7.13 -19.81 17.49
CA GLN A 89 -8.43 -19.91 16.83
C GLN A 89 -9.32 -18.67 17.08
N ASP A 90 -9.12 -17.97 18.21
CA ASP A 90 -9.82 -16.72 18.54
C ASP A 90 -9.25 -15.48 17.84
N ALA A 91 -8.14 -15.61 17.12
CA ALA A 91 -7.59 -14.50 16.37
C ALA A 91 -8.56 -14.08 15.27
N ALA A 92 -9.10 -12.87 15.40
CA ALA A 92 -10.16 -12.41 14.52
C ALA A 92 -9.65 -12.09 13.11
N LYS A 93 -8.44 -11.53 12.96
CA LYS A 93 -8.00 -10.89 11.71
C LYS A 93 -6.51 -11.03 11.46
N VAL A 94 -6.17 -11.32 10.21
CA VAL A 94 -4.82 -11.21 9.64
C VAL A 94 -4.89 -10.43 8.34
N TYR A 95 -3.79 -9.76 8.00
CA TYR A 95 -3.75 -8.80 6.89
C TYR A 95 -2.79 -9.25 5.79
N LEU A 96 -3.11 -8.98 4.54
CA LEU A 96 -2.15 -9.12 3.45
C LEU A 96 -1.87 -7.77 2.81
N SER A 97 -0.60 -7.54 2.50
CA SER A 97 -0.19 -6.40 1.68
C SER A 97 -0.18 -6.81 0.22
N ARG A 98 -0.69 -5.95 -0.67
CA ARG A 98 -0.58 -6.17 -2.12
C ARG A 98 0.89 -6.26 -2.54
N LYS A 99 1.16 -7.10 -3.54
CA LYS A 99 2.47 -7.12 -4.19
C LYS A 99 2.68 -5.76 -4.85
N PRO A 100 3.87 -5.15 -4.74
CA PRO A 100 4.16 -3.96 -5.51
C PRO A 100 4.02 -4.27 -7.00
N LEU A 101 3.42 -3.35 -7.76
CA LEU A 101 3.34 -3.47 -9.21
C LEU A 101 4.75 -3.60 -9.80
N GLU A 102 4.91 -4.53 -10.74
CA GLU A 102 6.19 -4.70 -11.46
C GLU A 102 6.56 -3.45 -12.26
N THR A 103 5.56 -2.66 -12.66
CA THR A 103 5.75 -1.36 -13.32
C THR A 103 4.98 -0.29 -12.56
N PRO A 104 5.66 0.73 -11.99
CA PRO A 104 4.97 1.82 -11.29
C PRO A 104 4.11 2.62 -12.27
N TYR A 105 3.04 3.24 -11.76
CA TYR A 105 2.25 4.15 -12.56
C TYR A 105 3.06 5.42 -12.82
N VAL A 106 3.23 5.80 -14.07
CA VAL A 106 4.06 6.94 -14.43
C VAL A 106 3.20 8.08 -14.95
N ILE A 107 3.12 9.17 -14.19
CA ILE A 107 2.52 10.43 -14.63
C ILE A 107 3.60 11.28 -15.31
N LYS A 108 3.33 11.70 -16.55
CA LYS A 108 4.20 12.59 -17.32
C LYS A 108 3.43 13.84 -17.69
N GLY A 109 4.12 14.96 -17.71
CA GLY A 109 3.52 16.20 -18.17
C GLY A 109 4.56 17.26 -18.49
N LYS A 110 4.07 18.41 -18.95
CA LYS A 110 4.87 19.61 -19.13
C LYS A 110 4.28 20.70 -18.26
N THR A 111 5.11 21.31 -17.44
CA THR A 111 4.75 22.52 -16.71
C THR A 111 4.87 23.72 -17.63
N THR A 112 3.88 24.61 -17.61
CA THR A 112 3.85 25.86 -18.40
C THR A 112 3.67 27.06 -17.45
N SER A 113 3.68 28.27 -18.00
CA SER A 113 3.27 29.49 -17.26
C SER A 113 4.18 29.93 -16.11
N TYR A 114 5.50 29.73 -16.24
CA TYR A 114 6.52 30.16 -15.26
C TYR A 114 6.69 31.69 -15.08
N GLY A 115 5.80 32.51 -15.66
CA GLY A 115 5.92 33.96 -15.61
C GLY A 115 7.21 34.48 -16.25
N ARG A 116 7.70 35.62 -15.75
CA ARG A 116 8.93 36.25 -16.23
C ARG A 116 10.13 35.77 -15.41
N LEU A 117 10.88 34.84 -15.97
CA LEU A 117 12.14 34.34 -15.40
C LEU A 117 13.18 35.46 -15.32
N ARG A 118 13.92 35.52 -14.21
CA ARG A 118 14.96 36.53 -13.99
C ARG A 118 16.32 35.92 -14.35
N ARG A 119 17.20 36.72 -14.92
CA ARG A 119 18.59 36.33 -15.21
C ARG A 119 19.49 36.84 -14.10
N ASP A 120 19.36 36.27 -12.92
CA ASP A 120 20.10 36.68 -11.72
C ASP A 120 21.22 35.70 -11.34
N GLY A 121 21.50 34.72 -12.20
CA GLY A 121 22.49 33.69 -11.93
C GLY A 121 21.98 32.59 -11.00
N LYS A 122 20.67 32.51 -10.79
CA LYS A 122 20.01 31.39 -10.10
C LYS A 122 19.16 30.61 -11.09
N ILE A 123 19.08 29.30 -10.87
CA ILE A 123 18.27 28.42 -11.69
C ILE A 123 16.85 28.42 -11.11
N ASP A 124 15.90 28.89 -11.91
CA ASP A 124 14.48 28.77 -11.61
C ASP A 124 14.01 27.34 -11.94
N PHE A 125 13.35 26.66 -11.01
CA PHE A 125 12.82 25.31 -11.23
C PHE A 125 11.42 25.14 -10.65
N GLY A 126 10.64 24.27 -11.28
CA GLY A 126 9.38 23.75 -10.75
C GLY A 126 9.61 22.37 -10.15
N LEU A 127 9.01 22.12 -8.98
CA LEU A 127 8.93 20.80 -8.39
C LEU A 127 7.51 20.29 -8.53
N VAL A 128 7.34 19.12 -9.14
CA VAL A 128 6.03 18.47 -9.24
C VAL A 128 5.95 17.37 -8.19
N LEU A 129 4.91 17.41 -7.38
CA LEU A 129 4.64 16.43 -6.34
C LEU A 129 3.18 15.98 -6.41
N PRO A 130 2.86 14.76 -5.93
CA PRO A 130 1.47 14.38 -5.68
C PRO A 130 0.84 15.32 -4.64
N ALA A 131 -0.49 15.37 -4.63
CA ALA A 131 -1.23 16.07 -3.60
C ALA A 131 -0.92 15.43 -2.23
N LEU A 132 -0.62 16.26 -1.24
CA LEU A 132 -0.31 15.81 0.11
C LEU A 132 -1.55 15.89 0.99
N SER A 133 -1.77 14.87 1.82
CA SER A 133 -2.75 14.94 2.90
C SER A 133 -2.28 15.92 4.00
N ARG A 134 -3.20 16.31 4.90
CA ARG A 134 -2.87 17.22 6.02
C ARG A 134 -1.80 16.62 6.93
N GLU A 135 -1.87 15.31 7.17
CA GLU A 135 -0.93 14.56 8.01
C GLU A 135 0.46 14.52 7.36
N GLN A 136 0.51 14.39 6.04
CA GLN A 136 1.75 14.37 5.28
C GLN A 136 2.43 15.74 5.22
N MET A 137 1.65 16.81 5.16
CA MET A 137 2.19 18.17 5.23
C MET A 137 2.97 18.40 6.54
N ILE A 138 2.50 17.87 7.66
CA ILE A 138 3.18 17.99 8.96
C ILE A 138 4.53 17.26 8.95
N ARG A 139 4.66 16.18 8.16
CA ARG A 139 5.88 15.36 8.04
C ARG A 139 6.69 15.67 6.79
N PHE A 140 6.42 16.80 6.13
CA PHE A 140 7.02 17.12 4.85
C PHE A 140 8.55 17.27 4.96
N ASN A 141 9.27 16.52 4.11
CA ASN A 141 10.71 16.63 3.96
C ASN A 141 11.08 16.61 2.46
N ILE A 142 11.86 17.59 2.03
CA ILE A 142 12.28 17.71 0.62
C ILE A 142 13.12 16.49 0.20
N SER A 143 13.92 15.91 1.09
CA SER A 143 14.74 14.75 0.73
C SER A 143 13.91 13.51 0.39
N THR A 144 12.67 13.43 0.86
CA THR A 144 11.78 12.27 0.66
C THR A 144 10.85 12.42 -0.55
N ILE A 145 10.74 13.62 -1.14
CA ILE A 145 9.88 13.88 -2.30
C ILE A 145 10.65 13.94 -3.62
N MET A 146 11.99 13.94 -3.57
CA MET A 146 12.81 13.88 -4.78
C MET A 146 12.61 12.54 -5.46
N SER A 147 12.32 12.56 -6.76
CA SER A 147 12.16 11.31 -7.51
C SER A 147 13.48 10.52 -7.50
N PRO A 148 13.43 9.19 -7.26
CA PRO A 148 14.61 8.34 -7.43
C PRO A 148 14.99 8.19 -8.91
N ASP A 149 14.07 8.49 -9.82
CA ASP A 149 14.33 8.50 -11.25
C ASP A 149 15.04 9.79 -11.67
N PHE A 150 16.01 9.67 -12.56
CA PHE A 150 16.76 10.79 -13.11
C PHE A 150 16.52 10.93 -14.61
N ASP A 151 16.40 12.18 -15.06
CA ASP A 151 16.51 12.54 -16.46
C ASP A 151 17.85 13.20 -16.74
N THR A 152 18.39 12.94 -17.94
CA THR A 152 19.63 13.56 -18.37
C THR A 152 19.34 14.84 -19.15
N ILE A 153 19.94 15.96 -18.73
CA ILE A 153 19.99 17.18 -19.54
C ILE A 153 21.40 17.39 -20.08
N ARG A 154 21.51 18.11 -21.21
CA ARG A 154 22.81 18.48 -21.79
C ARG A 154 23.01 19.98 -21.69
N VAL A 155 24.07 20.39 -20.99
CA VAL A 155 24.46 21.80 -20.82
C VAL A 155 25.94 21.92 -21.16
N ILE A 156 26.30 22.77 -22.13
CA ILE A 156 27.66 22.90 -22.69
C ILE A 156 28.32 21.53 -22.94
N GLY A 157 27.66 20.69 -23.75
CA GLY A 157 28.21 19.39 -24.15
C GLY A 157 28.25 18.31 -23.05
N ARG A 158 28.14 18.68 -21.77
CA ARG A 158 28.15 17.77 -20.62
C ARG A 158 26.75 17.30 -20.25
N ARG A 159 26.66 16.08 -19.71
CA ARG A 159 25.42 15.46 -19.26
C ARG A 159 25.27 15.68 -17.75
N PHE A 160 24.10 16.12 -17.32
CA PHE A 160 23.75 16.29 -15.91
C PHE A 160 22.53 15.43 -15.58
N LEU A 161 22.56 14.75 -14.45
CA LEU A 161 21.44 13.98 -13.92
C LEU A 161 20.60 14.89 -13.05
N ILE A 162 19.31 14.97 -13.37
CA ILE A 162 18.35 15.78 -12.63
C ILE A 162 17.15 14.89 -12.29
N PRO A 163 16.69 14.89 -11.03
CA PRO A 163 15.49 14.17 -10.63
C PRO A 163 14.31 14.44 -11.57
N SER A 164 13.59 13.38 -11.93
CA SER A 164 12.59 13.41 -12.97
C SER A 164 11.37 14.28 -12.64
N ASN A 165 11.11 14.53 -11.36
CA ASN A 165 10.03 15.39 -10.89
C ASN A 165 10.38 16.88 -10.84
N ILE A 166 11.63 17.24 -11.17
CA ILE A 166 12.03 18.62 -11.41
C ILE A 166 11.74 18.98 -12.86
N SER A 167 11.11 20.14 -13.04
CA SER A 167 10.96 20.79 -14.32
C SER A 167 11.78 22.07 -14.35
N LEU A 168 12.52 22.26 -15.45
CA LEU A 168 13.31 23.45 -15.73
C LEU A 168 12.70 24.17 -16.95
N PRO A 169 12.10 25.34 -16.77
CA PRO A 169 11.66 26.13 -17.91
C PRO A 169 12.85 26.56 -18.77
N GLN A 170 12.56 26.93 -20.01
CA GLN A 170 13.57 27.45 -20.90
C GLN A 170 14.12 28.77 -20.34
N GLN A 171 15.38 28.75 -19.91
CA GLN A 171 16.07 29.90 -19.33
C GLN A 171 17.53 29.92 -19.76
N THR A 172 18.13 31.11 -19.68
CA THR A 172 19.55 31.31 -19.94
C THR A 172 20.15 32.07 -18.77
N GLU A 173 21.01 31.39 -18.01
CA GLU A 173 21.72 31.97 -16.88
C GLU A 173 23.15 32.30 -17.26
N SER A 174 23.60 33.50 -16.91
CA SER A 174 24.94 33.97 -17.20
C SER A 174 25.84 33.77 -15.99
N TYR A 175 26.74 32.79 -16.08
CA TYR A 175 27.85 32.62 -15.14
C TYR A 175 29.12 33.14 -15.82
N ILE A 176 30.23 32.38 -15.75
CA ILE A 176 31.43 32.63 -16.57
C ILE A 176 31.11 32.48 -18.07
N LEU A 177 30.17 31.60 -18.42
CA LEU A 177 29.61 31.41 -19.76
C LEU A 177 28.08 31.29 -19.67
N PRO A 178 27.32 31.72 -20.70
CA PRO A 178 25.87 31.58 -20.71
C PRO A 178 25.45 30.11 -20.81
N LEU A 179 24.69 29.64 -19.82
CA LEU A 179 24.14 28.30 -19.75
C LEU A 179 22.66 28.33 -20.11
N ARG A 180 22.27 27.54 -21.13
CA ARG A 180 20.86 27.36 -21.49
C ARG A 180 20.34 26.08 -20.87
N PHE A 181 19.24 26.20 -20.12
CA PHE A 181 18.51 25.08 -19.54
C PHE A 181 17.16 24.93 -20.24
N ASN A 182 16.73 23.69 -20.47
CA ASN A 182 15.44 23.38 -21.09
C ASN A 182 15.02 21.94 -20.77
N LYS A 183 14.26 21.75 -19.69
CA LYS A 183 13.63 20.47 -19.31
C LYS A 183 12.22 20.76 -18.77
N PRO A 184 11.26 21.18 -19.62
CA PRO A 184 9.93 21.55 -19.16
C PRO A 184 9.07 20.34 -18.78
N SER A 185 9.53 19.13 -19.10
CA SER A 185 8.83 17.88 -18.85
C SER A 185 9.25 17.25 -17.51
N PHE A 186 8.25 16.85 -16.74
CA PHE A 186 8.41 16.07 -15.52
C PHE A 186 7.91 14.63 -15.71
N ARG A 187 8.39 13.75 -14.85
CA ARG A 187 7.92 12.37 -14.69
C ARG A 187 7.87 12.03 -13.19
N LEU A 188 6.71 11.57 -12.75
CA LEU A 188 6.45 11.07 -11.40
C LEU A 188 6.06 9.61 -11.48
N SER A 189 6.78 8.76 -10.74
CA SER A 189 6.47 7.35 -10.58
C SER A 189 5.69 7.19 -9.26
N LEU A 190 4.45 6.74 -9.36
CA LEU A 190 3.58 6.47 -8.22
C LEU A 190 3.65 4.99 -7.88
N ASN A 191 3.91 4.68 -6.62
CA ASN A 191 3.86 3.33 -6.09
C ASN A 191 2.49 3.10 -5.44
N ASP A 192 2.08 1.83 -5.27
CA ASP A 192 0.83 1.48 -4.59
C ASP A 192 0.75 2.04 -3.16
N SER A 193 1.88 2.37 -2.52
CA SER A 193 1.97 3.14 -1.27
C SER A 193 1.27 4.50 -1.33
N ASP A 194 1.17 5.10 -2.52
CA ASP A 194 0.76 6.48 -2.78
C ASP A 194 -0.57 6.62 -3.53
N ILE A 195 -1.28 5.50 -3.79
CA ILE A 195 -2.64 5.57 -4.31
C ILE A 195 -3.57 5.86 -3.12
N TYR A 196 -3.82 7.15 -2.92
CA TYR A 196 -4.81 7.65 -1.96
C TYR A 196 -6.19 7.55 -2.59
N THR A 197 -7.12 6.85 -1.92
CA THR A 197 -8.54 6.92 -2.25
C THR A 197 -9.01 8.36 -2.04
N ILE A 198 -9.60 8.95 -3.07
CA ILE A 198 -10.22 10.28 -3.06
C ILE A 198 -11.57 10.22 -2.36
#